data_AF-A0A5M4FBZ0-F1
#
_entry.id   AF-A0A5M4FBZ0-F1
#
_cell.length_a   1.000
_cell.length_b   1.000
_cell.length_c   1.000
_cell.angle_alpha   90.00
_cell.angle_beta   90.00
_cell.angle_gamma   90.00
#
_symmetry.space_group_name_H-M   'P 1'
#
loop_
_entity.id
_entity.type
_entity.pdbx_description
1 polymer ?
#
loop_
_entity_poly.entity_id
_entity_poly.type
_entity_poly.pdbx_seq_one_letter_code
_entity_poly.pdbx_strand_id
1 'polypeptide(L)'
;MARPFSERVVGDDWRQDAESWIHDQVEQHGDAVTGPIEQPRVRPWSTQLTVPTGAGRLWFKANARALAFEPAVQLELAHLAPDAVDAPYAIDAGRGWMLTRDRGATLRETREPTVEDWQRVVVEVARIQQAAAPQRERLLAVGLPDYSPATVLDRFDRVVEIFSRHPADHPAHVDVDLKRRLIEARPAIADAVEVLSLSALPSTWQHGDVHPNNVFALGDGSMRVFDFGDGQWAHAVEALCVPYGWITSLASIPWEPVLEAYADSWDLEPRDVADMFTTVELTQAVNRAASWSAFLDEASAAEWQDWGEGPLRHLSRVLVHDMTRMPLDPTPWVFDPAEWPPEDCVAAGADLEPGTLLEAYRRGAFPMPHDGQLLWWSPMRRGVLLASDLRVSRSLARSRRRYEVTIDESFEEVIDACADPSRTGAWIDSAIREAYVRMHRLGWAHSIETRDADGRLVGGLYGLSIGRLFAGESMFHWATDASKVALMGLVEVVGDEGLIDTQWRTDHLGSLGVTEWSRERYLLAIAPLVDAEPPAVWQ
;
A
#
# COMPACT_ATOMS: atom_id res chain seq x y z
N MET A 1 34.88 0.69 -10.49
CA MET A 1 33.63 -0.02 -10.20
C MET A 1 33.63 -1.31 -11.00
N ALA A 2 33.09 -2.41 -10.46
CA ALA A 2 32.85 -3.60 -11.26
C ALA A 2 31.85 -3.27 -12.39
N ARG A 3 31.90 -3.99 -13.50
CA ARG A 3 30.84 -3.88 -14.52
C ARG A 3 29.48 -4.20 -13.89
N PRO A 4 28.38 -3.53 -14.32
CA PRO A 4 27.04 -3.89 -13.91
C PRO A 4 26.75 -5.38 -14.07
N PHE A 5 25.91 -5.93 -13.20
CA PHE A 5 25.61 -7.36 -13.22
C PHE A 5 25.02 -7.80 -14.57
N SER A 6 24.05 -7.06 -15.09
CA SER A 6 23.39 -7.32 -16.37
C SER A 6 24.36 -7.33 -17.56
N GLU A 7 25.37 -6.46 -17.56
CA GLU A 7 26.42 -6.42 -18.58
C GLU A 7 27.41 -7.59 -18.45
N ARG A 8 27.66 -8.08 -17.23
CA ARG A 8 28.55 -9.21 -17.00
C ARG A 8 27.96 -10.52 -17.51
N VAL A 9 26.68 -10.75 -17.22
CA VAL A 9 26.01 -12.04 -17.50
C VAL A 9 25.61 -12.24 -18.97
N VAL A 10 25.86 -11.25 -19.82
CA VAL A 10 25.72 -11.38 -21.28
C VAL A 10 27.07 -11.54 -21.99
N GLY A 11 28.19 -11.50 -21.26
CA GLY A 11 29.52 -11.67 -21.83
C GLY A 11 29.85 -13.13 -22.15
N ASP A 12 30.57 -13.34 -23.26
CA ASP A 12 30.92 -14.67 -23.76
C ASP A 12 31.65 -15.53 -22.71
N ASP A 13 32.61 -14.96 -21.99
CA ASP A 13 33.37 -15.67 -20.95
C ASP A 13 32.47 -16.18 -19.82
N TRP A 14 31.55 -15.32 -19.35
CA TRP A 14 30.59 -15.70 -18.31
C TRP A 14 29.64 -16.78 -18.84
N ARG A 15 29.19 -16.62 -20.09
CA ARG A 15 28.27 -17.56 -20.72
C ARG A 15 28.88 -18.94 -20.87
N GLN A 16 30.14 -19.01 -21.28
CA GLN A 16 30.89 -20.26 -21.39
C GLN A 16 31.07 -20.95 -20.03
N ASP A 17 31.39 -20.20 -18.97
CA ASP A 17 31.51 -20.74 -17.60
C ASP A 17 30.17 -21.27 -17.08
N ALA A 18 29.08 -20.49 -17.27
CA ALA A 18 27.74 -20.91 -16.87
C ALA A 18 27.30 -22.19 -17.61
N GLU A 19 27.49 -22.26 -18.93
CA GLU A 19 27.15 -23.44 -19.72
C GLU A 19 28.01 -24.65 -19.33
N SER A 20 29.31 -24.48 -19.11
CA SER A 20 30.18 -25.55 -18.62
C SER A 20 29.68 -26.11 -17.28
N TRP A 21 29.35 -25.23 -16.32
CA TRP A 21 28.82 -25.65 -15.04
C TRP A 21 27.47 -26.37 -15.18
N ILE A 22 26.56 -25.86 -16.02
CA ILE A 22 25.27 -26.50 -16.30
C ILE A 22 25.49 -27.91 -16.86
N HIS A 23 26.35 -28.07 -17.87
CA HIS A 23 26.65 -29.37 -18.46
C HIS A 23 27.19 -30.36 -17.43
N ASP A 24 28.17 -29.93 -16.61
CA ASP A 24 28.73 -30.76 -15.55
C ASP A 24 27.67 -31.20 -14.53
N GLN A 25 26.79 -30.29 -14.11
CA GLN A 25 25.73 -30.61 -13.14
C GLN A 25 24.67 -31.55 -13.72
N VAL A 26 24.27 -31.37 -14.97
CA VAL A 26 23.31 -32.25 -15.64
C VAL A 26 23.89 -33.66 -15.85
N GLU A 27 25.16 -33.76 -16.24
CA GLU A 27 25.85 -35.05 -16.41
C GLU A 27 26.04 -35.79 -15.07
N GLN A 28 26.39 -35.08 -13.99
CA GLN A 28 26.50 -35.65 -12.64
C GLN A 28 25.20 -36.28 -12.14
N HIS A 29 24.06 -35.82 -12.63
CA HIS A 29 22.73 -36.35 -12.33
C HIS A 29 22.27 -37.44 -13.32
N GLY A 30 23.14 -37.87 -14.23
CA GLY A 30 22.87 -38.93 -15.20
C GLY A 30 21.92 -38.53 -16.33
N ASP A 31 21.80 -37.23 -16.61
CA ASP A 31 21.03 -36.67 -17.71
C ASP A 31 21.98 -35.98 -18.72
N ALA A 32 21.44 -35.45 -19.82
CA ALA A 32 22.23 -34.73 -20.82
C ALA A 32 21.47 -33.50 -21.32
N VAL A 33 22.18 -32.41 -21.60
CA VAL A 33 21.61 -31.25 -22.30
C VAL A 33 21.36 -31.64 -23.76
N THR A 34 20.13 -31.50 -24.23
CA THR A 34 19.66 -32.03 -25.52
C THR A 34 19.51 -30.98 -26.62
N GLY A 35 19.71 -29.70 -26.31
CA GLY A 35 19.50 -28.59 -27.23
C GLY A 35 20.20 -27.31 -26.78
N PRO A 36 19.98 -26.19 -27.50
CA PRO A 36 20.58 -24.91 -27.15
C PRO A 36 20.08 -24.42 -25.80
N ILE A 37 21.00 -23.89 -24.99
CA ILE A 37 20.68 -23.15 -23.78
C ILE A 37 20.30 -21.73 -24.19
N GLU A 38 19.17 -21.20 -23.73
CA GLU A 38 18.70 -19.85 -24.09
C GLU A 38 18.65 -18.96 -22.84
N GLN A 39 18.82 -17.64 -22.99
CA GLN A 39 18.79 -16.69 -21.87
C GLN A 39 17.60 -15.73 -22.05
N PRO A 40 16.40 -16.15 -21.65
CA PRO A 40 15.19 -15.35 -21.87
C PRO A 40 15.12 -14.09 -20.99
N ARG A 41 15.90 -14.01 -19.90
CA ARG A 41 15.79 -12.93 -18.92
C ARG A 41 17.14 -12.49 -18.40
N VAL A 42 17.40 -11.19 -18.52
CA VAL A 42 18.48 -10.46 -17.85
C VAL A 42 17.86 -9.29 -17.10
N ARG A 43 18.18 -9.14 -15.83
CA ARG A 43 17.78 -8.04 -14.94
C ARG A 43 18.99 -7.58 -14.12
N PRO A 44 18.94 -6.39 -13.49
CA PRO A 44 20.04 -5.92 -12.65
C PRO A 44 20.36 -6.85 -11.47
N TRP A 45 19.37 -7.59 -10.96
CA TRP A 45 19.50 -8.45 -9.79
C TRP A 45 19.63 -9.96 -10.09
N SER A 46 19.27 -10.42 -11.28
CA SER A 46 19.41 -11.83 -11.68
C SER A 46 19.30 -12.06 -13.18
N THR A 47 19.77 -13.21 -13.66
CA THR A 47 19.55 -13.72 -15.02
C THR A 47 19.02 -15.13 -14.96
N GLN A 48 18.21 -15.51 -15.95
CA GLN A 48 17.68 -16.86 -16.10
C GLN A 48 18.04 -17.45 -17.46
N LEU A 49 18.32 -18.76 -17.47
CA LEU A 49 18.57 -19.55 -18.67
C LEU A 49 17.68 -20.79 -18.70
N THR A 50 17.21 -21.18 -19.88
CA THR A 50 16.45 -22.42 -20.10
C THR A 50 17.40 -23.50 -20.60
N VAL A 51 17.35 -24.67 -19.98
CA VAL A 51 18.25 -25.79 -20.25
C VAL A 51 17.42 -27.01 -20.66
N PRO A 52 17.30 -27.33 -21.96
CA PRO A 52 16.61 -28.55 -22.39
C PRO A 52 17.46 -29.78 -22.05
N THR A 53 16.88 -30.76 -21.35
CA THR A 53 17.54 -32.04 -21.02
C THR A 53 16.73 -33.24 -21.52
N GLY A 54 17.24 -34.46 -21.30
CA GLY A 54 16.51 -35.70 -21.61
C GLY A 54 15.31 -35.92 -20.69
N ALA A 55 15.37 -35.45 -19.44
CA ALA A 55 14.30 -35.59 -18.45
C ALA A 55 13.29 -34.42 -18.42
N GLY A 56 13.50 -33.37 -19.22
CA GLY A 56 12.63 -32.20 -19.28
C GLY A 56 13.41 -30.89 -19.37
N ARG A 57 12.75 -29.76 -19.15
CA ARG A 57 13.44 -28.46 -19.06
C ARG A 57 13.92 -28.23 -17.63
N LEU A 58 15.12 -27.69 -17.49
CA LEU A 58 15.61 -27.08 -16.25
C LEU A 58 15.70 -25.56 -16.43
N TRP A 59 15.62 -24.85 -15.31
CA TRP A 59 15.85 -23.42 -15.24
C TRP A 59 17.13 -23.16 -14.48
N PHE A 60 18.09 -22.49 -15.12
CA PHE A 60 19.26 -21.95 -14.45
C PHE A 60 18.96 -20.52 -14.01
N LYS A 61 19.31 -20.16 -12.79
CA LYS A 61 19.28 -18.79 -12.29
C LYS A 61 20.66 -18.43 -11.73
N ALA A 62 21.16 -17.26 -12.10
CA ALA A 62 22.32 -16.65 -11.47
C ALA A 62 21.90 -15.32 -10.85
N ASN A 63 22.31 -15.11 -9.62
CA ASN A 63 21.94 -13.94 -8.82
C ASN A 63 23.06 -12.92 -8.73
N ALA A 64 22.69 -11.64 -8.65
CA ALA A 64 23.58 -10.58 -8.21
C ALA A 64 23.95 -10.80 -6.73
N ARG A 65 24.98 -10.11 -6.26
CA ARG A 65 25.56 -10.30 -4.92
C ARG A 65 24.51 -10.20 -3.81
N ALA A 66 23.58 -9.25 -3.92
CA ALA A 66 22.55 -9.03 -2.91
C ALA A 66 21.56 -10.22 -2.78
N LEU A 67 21.40 -11.04 -3.83
CA LEU A 67 20.49 -12.19 -3.85
C LEU A 67 21.24 -13.53 -3.92
N ALA A 68 22.56 -13.52 -3.80
CA ALA A 68 23.39 -14.73 -3.94
C ALA A 68 23.11 -15.79 -2.85
N PHE A 69 22.41 -15.42 -1.76
CA PHE A 69 21.96 -16.34 -0.73
C PHE A 69 20.84 -17.29 -1.19
N GLU A 70 20.07 -16.92 -2.22
CA GLU A 70 18.83 -17.61 -2.62
C GLU A 70 19.01 -19.12 -2.83
N PRO A 71 20.04 -19.62 -3.56
CA PRO A 71 20.20 -21.06 -3.75
C PRO A 71 20.34 -21.85 -2.44
N ALA A 72 21.11 -21.31 -1.49
CA ALA A 72 21.37 -21.97 -0.22
C ALA A 72 20.15 -21.87 0.71
N VAL A 73 19.47 -20.73 0.73
CA VAL A 73 18.20 -20.56 1.45
C VAL A 73 17.14 -21.50 0.90
N GLN A 74 16.95 -21.60 -0.42
CA GLN A 74 15.97 -22.50 -1.01
C GLN A 74 16.28 -23.97 -0.66
N LEU A 75 17.55 -24.38 -0.68
CA LEU A 75 17.92 -25.74 -0.27
C LEU A 75 17.53 -26.00 1.20
N GLU A 76 17.75 -25.03 2.10
CA GLU A 76 17.37 -25.19 3.50
C GLU A 76 15.86 -25.20 3.70
N LEU A 77 15.12 -24.35 3.01
CA LEU A 77 13.65 -24.36 3.05
C LEU A 77 13.07 -25.66 2.48
N ALA A 78 13.67 -26.22 1.43
CA ALA A 78 13.27 -27.52 0.89
C ALA A 78 13.49 -28.67 1.88
N HIS A 79 14.51 -28.59 2.74
CA HIS A 79 14.67 -29.57 3.84
C HIS A 79 13.63 -29.39 4.95
N LEU A 80 13.25 -28.15 5.24
CA LEU A 80 12.31 -27.83 6.33
C LEU A 80 10.85 -28.04 5.93
N ALA A 81 10.50 -27.79 4.67
CA ALA A 81 9.16 -27.88 4.12
C ALA A 81 9.16 -28.52 2.71
N PRO A 82 9.57 -29.80 2.58
CA PRO A 82 9.73 -30.47 1.28
C PRO A 82 8.43 -30.59 0.46
N ASP A 83 7.27 -30.52 1.13
CA ASP A 83 5.97 -30.54 0.48
C ASP A 83 5.57 -29.17 -0.10
N ALA A 84 6.21 -28.08 0.32
CA ALA A 84 5.90 -26.71 -0.12
C ALA A 84 7.02 -26.10 -0.98
N VAL A 85 8.27 -26.54 -0.81
CA VAL A 85 9.45 -25.99 -1.50
C VAL A 85 10.22 -27.10 -2.19
N ASP A 86 10.48 -26.92 -3.48
CA ASP A 86 11.30 -27.86 -4.24
C ASP A 86 12.79 -27.70 -3.91
N ALA A 87 13.44 -28.82 -3.67
CA ALA A 87 14.90 -28.88 -3.62
C ALA A 87 15.47 -28.46 -4.98
N PRO A 88 16.46 -27.54 -5.01
CA PRO A 88 17.17 -27.24 -6.24
C PRO A 88 17.78 -28.51 -6.85
N TYR A 89 17.83 -28.57 -8.18
CA TYR A 89 18.50 -29.64 -8.91
C TYR A 89 20.02 -29.62 -8.65
N ALA A 90 20.61 -28.43 -8.63
CA ALA A 90 22.00 -28.20 -8.24
C ALA A 90 22.17 -26.75 -7.78
N ILE A 91 23.16 -26.49 -6.93
CA ILE A 91 23.51 -25.13 -6.49
C ILE A 91 25.02 -24.92 -6.48
N ASP A 92 25.42 -23.68 -6.71
CA ASP A 92 26.73 -23.15 -6.35
C ASP A 92 26.49 -21.90 -5.49
N ALA A 93 26.48 -22.10 -4.16
CA ALA A 93 26.20 -21.04 -3.20
C ALA A 93 27.27 -19.92 -3.23
N GLY A 94 28.51 -20.24 -3.60
CA GLY A 94 29.59 -19.25 -3.67
C GLY A 94 29.40 -18.27 -4.82
N ARG A 95 28.84 -18.74 -5.95
CA ARG A 95 28.51 -17.90 -7.12
C ARG A 95 27.07 -17.40 -7.14
N GLY A 96 26.21 -17.90 -6.25
CA GLY A 96 24.77 -17.61 -6.26
C GLY A 96 24.07 -18.21 -7.48
N TRP A 97 24.51 -19.38 -7.93
CA TRP A 97 23.93 -20.08 -9.08
C TRP A 97 23.08 -21.25 -8.64
N MET A 98 22.03 -21.54 -9.40
CA MET A 98 21.19 -22.70 -9.16
C MET A 98 20.55 -23.22 -10.45
N LEU A 99 20.28 -24.53 -10.45
CA LEU A 99 19.40 -25.20 -11.38
C LEU A 99 18.15 -25.65 -10.64
N THR A 100 16.98 -25.46 -11.23
CA THR A 100 15.70 -25.94 -10.73
C THR A 100 14.95 -26.71 -11.81
N ARG A 101 14.06 -27.59 -11.39
CA ARG A 101 13.18 -28.32 -12.32
C ARG A 101 12.07 -27.39 -12.80
N ASP A 102 11.72 -27.50 -14.07
CA ASP A 102 10.52 -26.86 -14.58
C ASP A 102 9.27 -27.55 -14.03
N ARG A 103 8.41 -26.78 -13.35
CA ARG A 103 7.13 -27.24 -12.81
C ARG A 103 5.93 -26.81 -13.67
N GLY A 104 6.19 -26.22 -14.84
CA GLY A 104 5.17 -25.78 -15.76
C GLY A 104 4.65 -24.39 -15.44
N ALA A 105 3.37 -24.15 -15.74
CA ALA A 105 2.74 -22.86 -15.56
C ALA A 105 2.52 -22.54 -14.06
N THR A 106 2.72 -21.28 -13.71
CA THR A 106 2.38 -20.74 -12.38
C THR A 106 0.87 -20.76 -12.17
N LEU A 107 0.42 -20.66 -10.91
CA LEU A 107 -0.99 -20.62 -10.54
C LEU A 107 -1.74 -19.55 -11.38
N ARG A 108 -1.14 -18.35 -11.51
CA ARG A 108 -1.71 -17.24 -12.29
C ARG A 108 -1.81 -17.53 -13.79
N GLU A 109 -0.83 -18.21 -14.36
CA GLU A 109 -0.83 -18.58 -15.78
C GLU A 109 -1.83 -19.70 -16.08
N THR A 110 -2.12 -20.55 -15.10
CA THR A 110 -3.13 -21.62 -15.27
C THR A 110 -4.56 -21.11 -15.15
N ARG A 111 -4.83 -20.14 -14.28
CA ARG A 111 -6.17 -19.58 -14.03
C ARG A 111 -6.11 -18.23 -13.29
N GLU A 112 -7.23 -17.52 -13.29
CA GLU A 112 -7.45 -16.44 -12.32
C GLU A 112 -7.53 -17.04 -10.91
N PRO A 113 -6.69 -16.61 -9.95
CA PRO A 113 -6.72 -17.14 -8.59
C PRO A 113 -8.06 -16.85 -7.91
N THR A 114 -8.66 -17.86 -7.29
CA THR A 114 -9.87 -17.71 -6.48
C THR A 114 -9.54 -17.33 -5.03
N VAL A 115 -10.56 -17.04 -4.20
CA VAL A 115 -10.40 -16.88 -2.73
C VAL A 115 -9.70 -18.12 -2.14
N GLU A 116 -10.16 -19.31 -2.54
CA GLU A 116 -9.59 -20.57 -2.07
C GLU A 116 -8.13 -20.72 -2.47
N ASP A 117 -7.77 -20.31 -3.69
CA ASP A 117 -6.38 -20.32 -4.13
C ASP A 117 -5.51 -19.42 -3.25
N TRP A 118 -5.97 -18.21 -2.91
CA TRP A 118 -5.25 -17.30 -2.02
C TRP A 118 -5.13 -17.82 -0.59
N GLN A 119 -6.21 -18.38 -0.03
CA GLN A 119 -6.18 -19.04 1.28
C GLN A 119 -5.09 -20.13 1.29
N ARG A 120 -5.06 -20.96 0.25
CA ARG A 120 -4.06 -22.02 0.13
C ARG A 120 -2.64 -21.49 -0.01
N VAL A 121 -2.43 -20.41 -0.76
CA VAL A 121 -1.12 -19.74 -0.89
C VAL A 121 -0.62 -19.26 0.48
N VAL A 122 -1.45 -18.53 1.24
CA VAL A 122 -1.01 -18.00 2.55
C VAL A 122 -0.83 -19.11 3.59
N VAL A 123 -1.59 -20.20 3.52
CA VAL A 123 -1.43 -21.40 4.37
C VAL A 123 -0.11 -22.12 4.07
N GLU A 124 0.26 -22.29 2.79
CA GLU A 124 1.55 -22.90 2.45
C GLU A 124 2.73 -22.02 2.90
N VAL A 125 2.61 -20.70 2.76
CA VAL A 125 3.62 -19.77 3.30
C VAL A 125 3.71 -19.89 4.82
N ALA A 126 2.59 -19.87 5.54
CA ALA A 126 2.56 -20.02 6.99
C ALA A 126 3.23 -21.35 7.43
N ARG A 127 3.00 -22.45 6.72
CA ARG A 127 3.64 -23.74 6.97
C ARG A 127 5.18 -23.65 6.86
N ILE A 128 5.70 -22.99 5.82
CA ILE A 128 7.14 -22.78 5.67
C ILE A 128 7.67 -21.90 6.83
N GLN A 129 6.94 -20.83 7.18
CA GLN A 129 7.29 -19.94 8.28
C GLN A 129 7.38 -20.66 9.63
N GLN A 130 6.45 -21.56 9.93
CA GLN A 130 6.46 -22.35 11.15
C GLN A 130 7.66 -23.30 11.21
N ALA A 131 7.99 -23.96 10.11
CA ALA A 131 9.16 -24.84 10.02
C ALA A 131 10.48 -24.05 10.12
N ALA A 132 10.52 -22.82 9.60
CA ALA A 132 11.67 -21.93 9.60
C ALA A 132 11.91 -21.18 10.92
N ALA A 133 10.85 -20.89 11.70
CA ALA A 133 10.93 -20.11 12.93
C ALA A 133 11.98 -20.61 13.95
N PRO A 134 12.14 -21.93 14.21
CA PRO A 134 13.18 -22.42 15.11
C PRO A 134 14.58 -22.46 14.48
N GLN A 135 14.74 -22.13 13.20
CA GLN A 135 15.95 -22.33 12.39
C GLN A 135 16.69 -21.02 12.07
N ARG A 136 16.49 -19.95 12.85
CA ARG A 136 17.10 -18.63 12.63
C ARG A 136 18.58 -18.70 12.33
N GLU A 137 19.36 -19.30 13.22
CA GLU A 137 20.83 -19.33 13.09
C GLU A 137 21.27 -20.03 11.81
N ARG A 138 20.57 -21.11 11.42
CA ARG A 138 20.85 -21.87 10.21
C ARG A 138 20.58 -21.04 8.95
N LEU A 139 19.44 -20.35 8.90
CA LEU A 139 19.06 -19.52 7.75
C LEU A 139 19.96 -18.27 7.60
N LEU A 140 20.30 -17.61 8.71
CA LEU A 140 21.25 -16.49 8.68
C LEU A 140 22.67 -16.94 8.29
N ALA A 141 23.10 -18.14 8.70
CA ALA A 141 24.41 -18.69 8.37
C ALA A 141 24.60 -18.96 6.86
N VAL A 142 23.51 -19.26 6.14
CA VAL A 142 23.52 -19.41 4.67
C VAL A 142 23.31 -18.08 3.93
N GLY A 143 23.24 -16.96 4.66
CA GLY A 143 23.22 -15.62 4.09
C GLY A 143 21.84 -14.97 3.98
N LEU A 144 20.78 -15.57 4.55
CA LEU A 144 19.47 -14.90 4.62
C LEU A 144 19.63 -13.54 5.33
N PRO A 145 19.14 -12.43 4.75
CA PRO A 145 19.27 -11.13 5.39
C PRO A 145 18.47 -11.04 6.70
N ASP A 146 19.08 -10.54 7.78
CA ASP A 146 18.37 -10.27 9.05
C ASP A 146 17.64 -8.94 8.99
N TYR A 147 16.32 -9.01 8.88
CA TYR A 147 15.37 -7.89 8.80
C TYR A 147 14.35 -7.95 9.96
N SER A 148 14.77 -8.56 11.08
CA SER A 148 13.95 -8.61 12.29
C SER A 148 13.63 -7.19 12.79
N PRO A 149 12.53 -6.99 13.55
CA PRO A 149 12.11 -5.69 14.05
C PRO A 149 13.26 -4.88 14.70
N ALA A 150 14.13 -5.55 15.46
CA ALA A 150 15.30 -4.94 16.11
C ALA A 150 16.28 -4.24 15.16
N THR A 151 16.25 -4.54 13.86
CA THR A 151 17.16 -3.98 12.84
C THR A 151 16.52 -2.87 12.01
N VAL A 152 15.20 -2.68 12.09
CA VAL A 152 14.44 -1.81 11.18
C VAL A 152 14.87 -0.35 11.28
N LEU A 153 15.07 0.17 12.49
CA LEU A 153 15.43 1.59 12.68
C LEU A 153 16.82 1.94 12.14
N ASP A 154 17.82 1.09 12.37
CA ASP A 154 19.17 1.29 11.81
C ASP A 154 19.15 1.17 10.28
N ARG A 155 18.35 0.24 9.74
CA ARG A 155 18.14 0.11 8.29
C ARG A 155 17.48 1.35 7.70
N PHE A 156 16.43 1.85 8.35
CA PHE A 156 15.74 3.09 7.96
C PHE A 156 16.72 4.26 7.88
N ASP A 157 17.47 4.50 8.96
CA ASP A 157 18.44 5.60 9.04
C ASP A 157 19.50 5.49 7.93
N ARG A 158 19.97 4.27 7.63
CA ARG A 158 20.92 4.03 6.54
C ARG A 158 20.33 4.31 5.18
N VAL A 159 19.13 3.83 4.89
CA VAL A 159 18.47 4.04 3.59
C VAL A 159 18.22 5.54 3.36
N VAL A 160 17.69 6.26 4.35
CA VAL A 160 17.49 7.70 4.29
C VAL A 160 18.80 8.43 4.00
N GLU A 161 19.89 8.05 4.68
CA GLU A 161 21.19 8.69 4.49
C GLU A 161 21.83 8.37 3.12
N ILE A 162 21.70 7.14 2.62
CA ILE A 162 22.15 6.76 1.28
C ILE A 162 21.41 7.60 0.24
N PHE A 163 20.07 7.66 0.35
CA PHE A 163 19.24 8.35 -0.64
C PHE A 163 19.42 9.87 -0.61
N SER A 164 19.71 10.45 0.56
CA SER A 164 20.05 11.87 0.72
C SER A 164 21.34 12.27 0.01
N ARG A 165 22.25 11.32 -0.24
CA ARG A 165 23.56 11.57 -0.87
C ARG A 165 23.51 11.45 -2.39
N HIS A 166 22.43 10.90 -2.95
CA HIS A 166 22.29 10.82 -4.39
C HIS A 166 22.19 12.23 -5.00
N PRO A 167 22.66 12.43 -6.24
CA PRO A 167 22.42 13.66 -7.01
C PRO A 167 20.93 13.96 -7.16
N ALA A 168 20.56 15.23 -7.35
CA ALA A 168 19.17 15.66 -7.44
C ALA A 168 18.39 15.06 -8.63
N ASP A 169 19.09 14.62 -9.68
CA ASP A 169 18.53 13.93 -10.86
C ASP A 169 18.48 12.40 -10.70
N HIS A 170 18.89 11.88 -9.54
CA HIS A 170 18.81 10.46 -9.26
C HIS A 170 17.37 10.06 -8.87
N PRO A 171 16.82 8.97 -9.39
CA PRO A 171 15.42 8.58 -9.16
C PRO A 171 15.12 8.18 -7.71
N ALA A 172 16.14 7.79 -6.95
CA ALA A 172 16.04 7.53 -5.50
C ALA A 172 16.47 8.73 -4.63
N HIS A 173 16.60 9.94 -5.18
CA HIS A 173 17.05 11.10 -4.40
C HIS A 173 16.02 11.47 -3.31
N VAL A 174 16.51 11.61 -2.08
CA VAL A 174 15.76 12.21 -0.98
C VAL A 174 16.24 13.64 -0.80
N ASP A 175 15.39 14.60 -1.13
CA ASP A 175 15.69 16.02 -0.91
C ASP A 175 15.59 16.41 0.58
N VAL A 176 15.89 17.67 0.88
CA VAL A 176 15.93 18.18 2.27
C VAL A 176 14.56 18.11 2.94
N ASP A 177 13.47 18.37 2.22
CA ASP A 177 12.12 18.39 2.78
C ASP A 177 11.60 16.96 3.01
N LEU A 178 11.82 16.07 2.04
CA LEU A 178 11.50 14.65 2.18
C LEU A 178 12.31 14.01 3.31
N LYS A 179 13.61 14.35 3.44
CA LYS A 179 14.44 13.90 4.56
C LYS A 179 13.84 14.32 5.91
N ARG A 180 13.39 15.57 6.03
CA ARG A 180 12.75 16.08 7.25
C ARG A 180 11.52 15.25 7.60
N ARG A 181 10.61 15.04 6.64
CA ARG A 181 9.38 14.25 6.82
C ARG A 181 9.69 12.79 7.22
N LEU A 182 10.69 12.18 6.61
CA LEU A 182 11.14 10.82 6.97
C LEU A 182 11.67 10.77 8.40
N ILE A 183 12.48 11.76 8.81
CA ILE A 183 12.95 11.85 10.20
C ILE A 183 11.78 12.03 11.18
N GLU A 184 10.77 12.83 10.81
CA GLU A 184 9.55 13.04 11.61
C GLU A 184 8.69 11.78 11.72
N ALA A 185 8.68 10.89 10.72
CA ALA A 185 7.97 9.60 10.75
C ALA A 185 8.70 8.52 11.56
N ARG A 186 10.01 8.69 11.82
CA ARG A 186 10.84 7.70 12.52
C ARG A 186 10.30 7.23 13.88
N PRO A 187 9.70 8.08 14.75
CA PRO A 187 9.09 7.63 16.01
C PRO A 187 7.95 6.63 15.80
N ALA A 188 7.08 6.82 14.80
CA ALA A 188 6.00 5.87 14.51
C ALA A 188 6.56 4.50 14.07
N ILE A 189 7.66 4.49 13.31
CA ILE A 189 8.38 3.25 12.96
C ILE A 189 8.95 2.59 14.24
N ALA A 190 9.43 3.38 15.21
CA ALA A 190 9.96 2.86 16.46
C ALA A 190 8.88 2.21 17.34
N ASP A 191 7.72 2.87 17.46
CA ASP A 191 6.55 2.32 18.14
C ASP A 191 6.11 1.01 17.46
N ALA A 192 6.13 0.99 16.13
CA ALA A 192 5.78 -0.20 15.38
C ALA A 192 6.75 -1.36 15.64
N VAL A 193 8.05 -1.09 15.67
CA VAL A 193 9.08 -2.07 16.06
C VAL A 193 8.84 -2.62 17.45
N GLU A 194 8.45 -1.78 18.42
CA GLU A 194 8.14 -2.23 19.78
C GLU A 194 6.93 -3.18 19.80
N VAL A 195 5.83 -2.79 19.13
CA VAL A 195 4.62 -3.63 19.01
C VAL A 195 4.95 -4.99 18.40
N LEU A 196 5.67 -5.03 17.27
CA LEU A 196 6.04 -6.30 16.63
C LEU A 196 7.05 -7.12 17.43
N SER A 197 7.89 -6.48 18.23
CA SER A 197 8.83 -7.20 19.10
C SER A 197 8.14 -7.88 20.29
N LEU A 198 6.95 -7.40 20.67
CA LEU A 198 6.13 -7.94 21.75
C LEU A 198 4.98 -8.83 21.26
N SER A 199 4.81 -8.94 19.95
CA SER A 199 3.80 -9.76 19.29
C SER A 199 3.91 -11.24 19.66
N ALA A 200 2.77 -11.95 19.65
CA ALA A 200 2.72 -13.40 19.78
C ALA A 200 3.34 -14.13 18.56
N LEU A 201 3.36 -13.47 17.39
CA LEU A 201 3.97 -14.03 16.18
C LEU A 201 5.48 -13.81 16.16
N PRO A 202 6.27 -14.81 15.77
CA PRO A 202 7.71 -14.69 15.76
C PRO A 202 8.21 -13.90 14.53
N SER A 203 9.45 -13.45 14.60
CA SER A 203 10.24 -13.28 13.38
C SER A 203 10.62 -14.64 12.82
N THR A 204 10.51 -14.81 11.51
CA THR A 204 10.77 -16.06 10.80
C THR A 204 11.20 -15.75 9.36
N TRP A 205 11.40 -16.78 8.53
CA TRP A 205 11.55 -16.58 7.10
C TRP A 205 10.31 -15.86 6.53
N GLN A 206 10.54 -14.87 5.68
CA GLN A 206 9.50 -14.16 4.97
C GLN A 206 9.92 -14.10 3.50
N HIS A 207 8.98 -14.38 2.59
CA HIS A 207 9.25 -14.51 1.15
C HIS A 207 9.61 -13.19 0.47
N GLY A 208 9.00 -12.10 0.91
CA GLY A 208 9.20 -10.76 0.35
C GLY A 208 8.28 -10.42 -0.82
N ASP A 209 7.69 -11.43 -1.48
CA ASP A 209 6.91 -11.28 -2.72
C ASP A 209 5.89 -12.42 -2.92
N VAL A 210 5.05 -12.67 -1.90
CA VAL A 210 4.06 -13.77 -1.92
C VAL A 210 2.92 -13.43 -2.86
N HIS A 211 2.88 -14.11 -4.01
CA HIS A 211 1.85 -13.84 -5.01
C HIS A 211 1.68 -15.03 -5.99
N PRO A 212 0.50 -15.27 -6.59
CA PRO A 212 0.23 -16.34 -7.56
C PRO A 212 1.20 -16.56 -8.74
N ASN A 213 2.01 -15.58 -9.17
CA ASN A 213 3.08 -15.83 -10.16
C ASN A 213 4.30 -16.55 -9.55
N ASN A 214 4.43 -16.61 -8.22
CA ASN A 214 5.52 -17.25 -7.46
C ASN A 214 5.06 -18.57 -6.81
N VAL A 215 3.98 -19.16 -7.34
CA VAL A 215 3.42 -20.43 -6.87
C VAL A 215 3.09 -21.30 -8.07
N PHE A 216 3.55 -22.56 -8.06
CA PHE A 216 3.08 -23.59 -8.98
C PHE A 216 1.86 -24.30 -8.40
N ALA A 217 0.81 -24.48 -9.20
CA ALA A 217 -0.33 -25.34 -8.86
C ALA A 217 -0.19 -26.68 -9.59
N LEU A 218 0.15 -27.74 -8.85
CA LEU A 218 0.40 -29.06 -9.40
C LEU A 218 -0.90 -29.83 -9.64
N GLY A 219 -0.87 -30.79 -10.57
CA GLY A 219 -2.06 -31.53 -11.00
C GLY A 219 -2.68 -32.45 -9.93
N ASP A 220 -1.95 -32.75 -8.86
CA ASP A 220 -2.46 -33.45 -7.67
C ASP A 220 -3.14 -32.53 -6.66
N GLY A 221 -3.26 -31.25 -7.02
CA GLY A 221 -3.80 -30.21 -6.18
C GLY A 221 -2.76 -29.52 -5.32
N SER A 222 -1.56 -30.06 -5.09
CA SER A 222 -0.55 -29.45 -4.22
C SER A 222 0.04 -28.15 -4.81
N MET A 223 0.59 -27.29 -3.95
CA MET A 223 1.25 -26.05 -4.37
C MET A 223 2.74 -26.12 -4.06
N ARG A 224 3.55 -25.41 -4.85
CA ARG A 224 4.98 -25.19 -4.59
C ARG A 224 5.31 -23.72 -4.69
N VAL A 225 5.90 -23.16 -3.64
CA VAL A 225 6.36 -21.78 -3.58
C VAL A 225 7.79 -21.69 -4.13
N PHE A 226 8.10 -20.64 -4.88
CA PHE A 226 9.42 -20.43 -5.47
C PHE A 226 9.75 -18.94 -5.63
N ASP A 227 10.97 -18.63 -6.08
CA ASP A 227 11.53 -17.27 -6.23
C ASP A 227 11.83 -16.60 -4.88
N PHE A 228 12.84 -17.13 -4.19
CA PHE A 228 13.19 -16.75 -2.82
C PHE A 228 14.19 -15.59 -2.74
N GLY A 229 14.42 -14.90 -3.86
CA GLY A 229 15.39 -13.80 -3.97
C GLY A 229 15.08 -12.60 -3.08
N ASP A 230 13.80 -12.37 -2.79
CA ASP A 230 13.31 -11.33 -1.89
C ASP A 230 13.24 -11.78 -0.41
N GLY A 231 13.69 -13.01 -0.15
CA GLY A 231 13.62 -13.66 1.15
C GLY A 231 14.39 -12.91 2.23
N GLN A 232 13.81 -12.84 3.43
CA GLN A 232 14.40 -12.18 4.59
C GLN A 232 13.99 -12.85 5.89
N TRP A 233 14.72 -12.60 6.98
CA TRP A 233 14.30 -12.94 8.33
C TRP A 233 13.56 -11.76 8.93
N ALA A 234 12.22 -11.75 8.93
CA ALA A 234 11.38 -10.60 9.32
C ALA A 234 10.14 -11.06 10.12
N HIS A 235 9.32 -10.12 10.60
CA HIS A 235 8.09 -10.47 11.33
C HIS A 235 7.13 -11.26 10.43
N ALA A 236 6.54 -12.35 10.94
CA ALA A 236 5.78 -13.31 10.12
C ALA A 236 4.69 -12.68 9.25
N VAL A 237 3.94 -11.72 9.83
CA VAL A 237 2.80 -11.03 9.18
C VAL A 237 3.22 -10.18 7.98
N GLU A 238 4.50 -9.76 7.85
CA GLU A 238 4.97 -9.04 6.67
C GLU A 238 4.81 -9.86 5.37
N ALA A 239 4.66 -11.19 5.46
CA ALA A 239 4.32 -12.04 4.33
C ALA A 239 2.98 -11.68 3.67
N LEU A 240 2.06 -11.07 4.42
CA LEU A 240 0.71 -10.75 3.95
C LEU A 240 0.59 -9.39 3.25
N CYS A 241 1.59 -8.50 3.34
CA CYS A 241 1.49 -7.17 2.71
C CYS A 241 1.32 -7.24 1.19
N VAL A 242 2.02 -8.16 0.52
CA VAL A 242 1.91 -8.32 -0.94
C VAL A 242 0.57 -8.97 -1.33
N PRO A 243 0.14 -10.07 -0.69
CA PRO A 243 -1.21 -10.60 -0.87
C PRO A 243 -2.31 -9.56 -0.65
N TYR A 244 -2.23 -8.78 0.42
CA TYR A 244 -3.20 -7.72 0.74
C TYR A 244 -3.28 -6.71 -0.39
N GLY A 245 -2.16 -6.10 -0.79
CA GLY A 245 -2.15 -5.12 -1.88
C GLY A 245 -2.62 -5.69 -3.23
N TRP A 246 -2.28 -6.95 -3.55
CA TRP A 246 -2.83 -7.59 -4.75
C TRP A 246 -4.33 -7.79 -4.68
N ILE A 247 -4.83 -8.27 -3.55
CA ILE A 247 -6.25 -8.56 -3.39
C ILE A 247 -7.06 -7.27 -3.36
N THR A 248 -6.61 -6.23 -2.66
CA THR A 248 -7.37 -4.97 -2.53
C THR A 248 -7.24 -4.05 -3.73
N SER A 249 -6.15 -4.13 -4.49
CA SER A 249 -5.94 -3.23 -5.66
C SER A 249 -6.16 -3.90 -7.02
N LEU A 250 -5.99 -5.22 -7.15
CA LEU A 250 -5.94 -5.88 -8.47
C LEU A 250 -6.92 -7.06 -8.61
N ALA A 251 -7.56 -7.50 -7.53
CA ALA A 251 -8.53 -8.59 -7.56
C ALA A 251 -9.87 -8.15 -6.98
N SER A 252 -10.97 -8.73 -7.45
CA SER A 252 -12.29 -8.54 -6.84
C SER A 252 -12.58 -9.65 -5.83
N ILE A 253 -11.65 -9.85 -4.89
CA ILE A 253 -11.67 -10.94 -3.91
C ILE A 253 -11.78 -10.35 -2.50
N PRO A 254 -12.65 -10.86 -1.62
CA PRO A 254 -12.67 -10.44 -0.22
C PRO A 254 -11.37 -10.81 0.49
N TRP A 255 -10.83 -9.88 1.28
CA TRP A 255 -9.57 -10.07 2.00
C TRP A 255 -9.75 -10.93 3.26
N GLU A 256 -10.88 -10.80 3.93
CA GLU A 256 -11.17 -11.37 5.25
C GLU A 256 -10.97 -12.91 5.27
N PRO A 257 -11.48 -13.69 4.29
CA PRO A 257 -11.28 -15.14 4.29
C PRO A 257 -9.81 -15.56 4.12
N VAL A 258 -8.99 -14.73 3.47
CA VAL A 258 -7.56 -14.99 3.27
C VAL A 258 -6.80 -14.72 4.56
N LEU A 259 -7.13 -13.62 5.25
CA LEU A 259 -6.60 -13.32 6.58
C LEU A 259 -6.97 -14.41 7.60
N GLU A 260 -8.23 -14.86 7.60
CA GLU A 260 -8.73 -15.95 8.44
C GLU A 260 -7.88 -17.22 8.26
N ALA A 261 -7.66 -17.66 7.02
CA ALA A 261 -6.88 -18.86 6.74
C ALA A 261 -5.41 -18.75 7.22
N TYR A 262 -4.81 -17.57 7.15
CA TYR A 262 -3.48 -17.35 7.71
C TYR A 262 -3.49 -17.34 9.24
N ALA A 263 -4.43 -16.64 9.87
CA ALA A 263 -4.57 -16.58 11.32
C ALA A 263 -4.82 -17.96 11.93
N ASP A 264 -5.71 -18.75 11.31
CA ASP A 264 -5.99 -20.14 11.66
C ASP A 264 -4.73 -21.00 11.60
N SER A 265 -3.85 -20.76 10.63
CA SER A 265 -2.59 -21.50 10.53
C SER A 265 -1.70 -21.30 11.75
N TRP A 266 -1.82 -20.16 12.45
CA TRP A 266 -1.04 -19.81 13.64
C TRP A 266 -1.81 -19.97 14.95
N ASP A 267 -3.01 -20.57 14.93
CA ASP A 267 -3.90 -20.66 16.10
C ASP A 267 -4.22 -19.28 16.72
N LEU A 268 -4.40 -18.26 15.88
CA LEU A 268 -4.71 -16.88 16.28
C LEU A 268 -6.08 -16.43 15.80
N GLU A 269 -6.65 -15.43 16.47
CA GLU A 269 -7.87 -14.80 15.99
C GLU A 269 -7.54 -13.85 14.82
N PRO A 270 -8.35 -13.79 13.76
CA PRO A 270 -8.10 -12.93 12.59
C PRO A 270 -7.89 -11.46 12.97
N ARG A 271 -8.63 -10.97 13.97
CA ARG A 271 -8.48 -9.60 14.50
C ARG A 271 -7.09 -9.32 15.06
N ASP A 272 -6.46 -10.31 15.71
CA ASP A 272 -5.14 -10.11 16.33
C ASP A 272 -4.08 -9.91 15.22
N VAL A 273 -4.26 -10.59 14.08
CA VAL A 273 -3.42 -10.39 12.89
C VAL A 273 -3.77 -9.08 12.17
N ALA A 274 -5.06 -8.74 12.07
CA ALA A 274 -5.53 -7.49 11.47
C ALA A 274 -4.97 -6.25 12.18
N ASP A 275 -5.00 -6.23 13.51
CA ASP A 275 -4.53 -5.13 14.35
C ASP A 275 -3.02 -4.85 14.16
N MET A 276 -2.26 -5.84 13.68
CA MET A 276 -0.85 -5.69 13.35
C MET A 276 -0.58 -5.10 11.96
N PHE A 277 -1.56 -5.01 11.05
CA PHE A 277 -1.31 -4.61 9.65
C PHE A 277 -0.71 -3.23 9.52
N THR A 278 -1.32 -2.24 10.17
CA THR A 278 -0.81 -0.87 10.19
C THR A 278 0.63 -0.85 10.71
N THR A 279 0.92 -1.61 11.76
CA THR A 279 2.28 -1.72 12.33
C THR A 279 3.28 -2.33 11.34
N VAL A 280 2.88 -3.41 10.69
CA VAL A 280 3.66 -4.20 9.74
C VAL A 280 3.94 -3.43 8.45
N GLU A 281 3.01 -2.61 7.97
CA GLU A 281 3.22 -1.80 6.77
C GLU A 281 4.38 -0.81 6.91
N LEU A 282 4.60 -0.26 8.11
CA LEU A 282 5.75 0.60 8.40
C LEU A 282 7.08 -0.17 8.32
N THR A 283 7.18 -1.32 9.00
CA THR A 283 8.43 -2.10 8.99
C THR A 283 8.69 -2.70 7.61
N GLN A 284 7.64 -3.18 6.94
CA GLN A 284 7.72 -3.73 5.59
C GLN A 284 8.13 -2.68 4.56
N ALA A 285 7.65 -1.44 4.66
CA ALA A 285 8.07 -0.33 3.81
C ALA A 285 9.59 -0.11 3.87
N VAL A 286 10.16 -0.07 5.08
CA VAL A 286 11.61 0.04 5.30
C VAL A 286 12.36 -1.18 4.74
N ASN A 287 11.84 -2.38 5.01
CA ASN A 287 12.42 -3.63 4.55
C ASN A 287 12.45 -3.71 3.02
N ARG A 288 11.35 -3.39 2.33
CA ARG A 288 11.29 -3.35 0.86
C ARG A 288 12.21 -2.28 0.29
N ALA A 289 12.27 -1.08 0.87
CA ALA A 289 13.17 -0.03 0.41
C ALA A 289 14.64 -0.48 0.43
N ALA A 290 15.05 -1.15 1.51
CA ALA A 290 16.40 -1.68 1.64
C ALA A 290 16.69 -2.84 0.67
N SER A 291 15.76 -3.80 0.52
CA SER A 291 15.92 -4.91 -0.43
C SER A 291 16.06 -4.39 -1.86
N TRP A 292 15.16 -3.50 -2.29
CA TRP A 292 15.24 -2.88 -3.61
C TRP A 292 16.52 -2.06 -3.82
N SER A 293 16.97 -1.33 -2.80
CA SER A 293 18.25 -0.63 -2.88
C SER A 293 19.42 -1.60 -3.06
N ALA A 294 19.39 -2.76 -2.40
CA ALA A 294 20.43 -3.78 -2.53
C ALA A 294 20.39 -4.48 -3.90
N PHE A 295 19.21 -4.71 -4.46
CA PHE A 295 19.03 -5.31 -5.78
C PHE A 295 19.65 -4.47 -6.90
N LEU A 296 19.66 -3.14 -6.72
CA LEU A 296 20.18 -2.19 -7.69
C LEU A 296 21.64 -1.77 -7.41
N ASP A 297 22.29 -2.32 -6.39
CA ASP A 297 23.67 -1.98 -6.01
C ASP A 297 24.68 -2.29 -7.14
N GLU A 298 24.39 -3.29 -7.98
CA GLU A 298 25.16 -3.64 -9.16
C GLU A 298 24.52 -3.19 -10.49
N ALA A 299 23.51 -2.32 -10.43
CA ALA A 299 22.82 -1.79 -11.62
C ALA A 299 23.64 -0.68 -12.29
N SER A 300 23.51 -0.58 -13.62
CA SER A 300 24.00 0.55 -14.40
C SER A 300 23.19 1.81 -14.11
N ALA A 301 23.72 2.98 -14.48
CA ALA A 301 22.98 4.24 -14.34
C ALA A 301 21.66 4.25 -15.14
N ALA A 302 21.60 3.56 -16.29
CA ALA A 302 20.38 3.44 -17.08
C ALA A 302 19.34 2.55 -16.37
N GLU A 303 19.77 1.43 -15.78
CA GLU A 303 18.88 0.56 -15.01
C GLU A 303 18.38 1.23 -13.72
N TRP A 304 19.20 2.10 -13.11
CA TRP A 304 18.73 2.96 -12.03
C TRP A 304 17.61 3.89 -12.49
N GLN A 305 17.61 4.40 -13.73
CA GLN A 305 16.48 5.20 -14.24
C GLN A 305 15.20 4.36 -14.42
N ASP A 306 15.33 3.10 -14.85
CA ASP A 306 14.17 2.23 -15.07
C ASP A 306 13.54 1.71 -13.76
N TRP A 307 14.37 1.47 -12.73
CA TRP A 307 13.94 0.75 -11.51
C TRP A 307 14.15 1.54 -10.21
N GLY A 308 14.91 2.63 -10.23
CA GLY A 308 15.38 3.37 -9.05
C GLY A 308 14.33 4.15 -8.31
N GLU A 309 13.14 4.36 -8.89
CA GLU A 309 11.99 4.88 -8.14
C GLU A 309 11.45 3.85 -7.13
N GLY A 310 11.61 2.54 -7.38
CA GLY A 310 11.08 1.47 -6.53
C GLY A 310 11.50 1.57 -5.06
N PRO A 311 12.81 1.65 -4.75
CA PRO A 311 13.29 1.82 -3.38
C PRO A 311 12.69 3.05 -2.68
N LEU A 312 12.65 4.21 -3.36
CA LEU A 312 12.12 5.45 -2.79
C LEU A 312 10.60 5.37 -2.61
N ARG A 313 9.87 4.79 -3.56
CA ARG A 313 8.42 4.55 -3.47
C ARG A 313 8.08 3.71 -2.25
N HIS A 314 8.85 2.65 -1.99
CA HIS A 314 8.68 1.84 -0.78
C HIS A 314 9.00 2.63 0.48
N LEU A 315 10.12 3.37 0.51
CA LEU A 315 10.50 4.18 1.67
C LEU A 315 9.41 5.22 2.00
N SER A 316 8.87 5.89 0.99
CA SER A 316 7.84 6.91 1.16
C SER A 316 6.54 6.37 1.74
N ARG A 317 6.26 5.06 1.70
CA ARG A 317 5.07 4.47 2.35
C ARG A 317 5.08 4.66 3.86
N VAL A 318 6.24 4.88 4.50
CA VAL A 318 6.27 5.24 5.94
C VAL A 318 5.66 6.62 6.21
N LEU A 319 5.46 7.43 5.16
CA LEU A 319 4.77 8.72 5.21
C LEU A 319 3.29 8.61 4.83
N VAL A 320 2.88 7.49 4.22
CA VAL A 320 1.49 7.19 3.80
C VAL A 320 0.73 6.51 4.94
N HIS A 321 1.26 6.57 6.16
CA HIS A 321 0.55 6.12 7.36
C HIS A 321 -0.54 7.07 7.86
N ASP A 322 -0.94 7.98 6.98
CA ASP A 322 -2.32 8.43 6.90
C ASP A 322 -2.95 7.80 5.64
N MET A 323 -3.91 6.87 5.85
CA MET A 323 -5.10 6.68 5.01
C MET A 323 -5.19 5.53 3.97
N THR A 324 -4.66 4.32 4.19
CA THR A 324 -5.24 3.13 3.52
C THR A 324 -6.66 2.91 4.07
N ARG A 325 -7.70 2.93 3.21
CA ARG A 325 -9.10 2.74 3.63
C ARG A 325 -9.30 1.42 4.35
N MET A 326 -9.50 1.50 5.66
CA MET A 326 -9.82 0.32 6.46
C MET A 326 -11.28 -0.10 6.21
N PRO A 327 -11.57 -1.40 6.09
CA PRO A 327 -12.94 -1.89 6.10
C PRO A 327 -13.61 -1.49 7.41
N LEU A 328 -14.84 -0.98 7.32
CA LEU A 328 -15.60 -0.50 8.47
C LEU A 328 -16.64 -1.55 8.88
N ASP A 329 -16.83 -1.70 10.18
CA ASP A 329 -17.94 -2.51 10.72
C ASP A 329 -19.28 -1.99 10.18
N PRO A 330 -20.24 -2.88 9.85
CA PRO A 330 -21.54 -2.45 9.36
C PRO A 330 -22.32 -1.72 10.45
N THR A 331 -23.04 -0.67 10.04
CA THR A 331 -23.94 0.06 10.94
C THR A 331 -25.12 -0.82 11.39
N PRO A 332 -25.52 -0.76 12.68
CA PRO A 332 -26.78 -1.37 13.13
C PRO A 332 -28.00 -0.49 12.79
N TRP A 333 -27.79 0.74 12.33
CA TRP A 333 -28.83 1.73 12.04
C TRP A 333 -29.22 1.74 10.56
N VAL A 334 -30.51 1.95 10.28
CA VAL A 334 -31.05 2.00 8.92
C VAL A 334 -31.23 3.45 8.46
N PHE A 335 -30.60 3.79 7.34
CA PHE A 335 -30.80 5.07 6.65
C PHE A 335 -31.55 4.83 5.34
N ASP A 336 -32.89 4.87 5.40
CA ASP A 336 -33.73 4.72 4.21
C ASP A 336 -34.37 6.08 3.81
N PRO A 337 -33.91 6.71 2.71
CA PRO A 337 -34.50 7.95 2.21
C PRO A 337 -36.00 7.87 1.89
N ALA A 338 -36.55 6.67 1.66
CA ALA A 338 -37.97 6.48 1.41
C ALA A 338 -38.84 6.70 2.66
N GLU A 339 -38.26 6.60 3.85
CA GLU A 339 -38.95 6.77 5.14
C GLU A 339 -38.81 8.18 5.72
N TRP A 340 -37.98 9.04 5.11
CA TRP A 340 -37.67 10.36 5.64
C TRP A 340 -38.82 11.38 5.46
N PRO A 341 -39.00 12.30 6.42
CA PRO A 341 -39.97 13.38 6.27
C PRO A 341 -39.58 14.34 5.14
N PRO A 342 -40.54 15.11 4.59
CA PRO A 342 -40.29 16.16 3.60
C PRO A 342 -39.70 17.43 4.25
N GLU A 343 -38.78 17.26 5.20
CA GLU A 343 -38.11 18.30 5.99
C GLU A 343 -36.60 18.03 5.99
N ASP A 344 -35.77 19.06 6.15
CA ASP A 344 -34.31 18.92 6.10
C ASP A 344 -33.75 17.98 7.19
N CYS A 345 -34.33 18.00 8.39
CA CYS A 345 -33.99 17.08 9.48
C CYS A 345 -34.76 15.78 9.31
N VAL A 346 -34.04 14.66 9.18
CA VAL A 346 -34.64 13.36 8.81
C VAL A 346 -34.69 12.35 9.95
N ALA A 347 -33.79 12.45 10.93
CA ALA A 347 -33.77 11.56 12.09
C ALA A 347 -33.05 12.19 13.29
N ALA A 348 -33.25 11.60 14.48
CA ALA A 348 -32.55 11.93 15.72
C ALA A 348 -31.95 10.65 16.35
N GLY A 349 -30.79 10.76 16.99
CA GLY A 349 -30.11 9.64 17.65
C GLY A 349 -29.05 8.96 16.78
N ALA A 350 -29.01 7.63 16.79
CA ALA A 350 -27.91 6.79 16.29
C ALA A 350 -26.57 7.07 17.01
N ASP A 351 -25.45 6.74 16.39
CA ASP A 351 -24.10 6.98 16.88
C ASP A 351 -23.23 7.64 15.80
N LEU A 352 -21.99 7.99 16.16
CA LEU A 352 -20.99 8.53 15.24
C LEU A 352 -19.92 7.48 14.91
N GLU A 353 -20.26 6.19 14.94
CA GLU A 353 -19.33 5.15 14.56
C GLU A 353 -19.02 5.22 13.05
N PRO A 354 -17.81 4.84 12.62
CA PRO A 354 -17.37 4.97 11.23
C PRO A 354 -18.33 4.36 10.20
N GLY A 355 -18.83 3.14 10.47
CA GLY A 355 -19.78 2.46 9.59
C GLY A 355 -21.11 3.18 9.46
N THR A 356 -21.57 3.82 10.54
CA THR A 356 -22.82 4.61 10.58
C THR A 356 -22.67 5.92 9.84
N LEU A 357 -21.55 6.62 9.99
CA LEU A 357 -21.22 7.79 9.19
C LEU A 357 -21.17 7.44 7.70
N LEU A 358 -20.39 6.42 7.33
CA LEU A 358 -20.25 6.01 5.94
C LEU A 358 -21.61 5.67 5.30
N GLU A 359 -22.43 4.85 5.95
CA GLU A 359 -23.76 4.52 5.42
C GLU A 359 -24.67 5.75 5.33
N ALA A 360 -24.65 6.64 6.33
CA ALA A 360 -25.44 7.87 6.27
C ALA A 360 -25.07 8.72 5.05
N TYR A 361 -23.79 8.96 4.80
CA TYR A 361 -23.34 9.72 3.63
C TYR A 361 -23.65 9.02 2.31
N ARG A 362 -23.48 7.69 2.23
CA ARG A 362 -23.86 6.89 1.06
C ARG A 362 -25.35 7.02 0.73
N ARG A 363 -26.18 7.25 1.75
CA ARG A 363 -27.63 7.50 1.64
C ARG A 363 -27.99 8.97 1.54
N GLY A 364 -27.00 9.87 1.52
CA GLY A 364 -27.21 11.31 1.41
C GLY A 364 -27.69 11.99 2.68
N ALA A 365 -27.42 11.43 3.86
CA ALA A 365 -27.58 12.07 5.17
C ALA A 365 -26.22 12.45 5.78
N PHE A 366 -26.21 13.43 6.67
CA PHE A 366 -25.02 13.82 7.45
C PHE A 366 -25.41 14.24 8.88
N PRO A 367 -24.51 14.08 9.86
CA PRO A 367 -24.78 14.43 11.24
C PRO A 367 -24.54 15.93 11.51
N MET A 368 -25.41 16.55 12.31
CA MET A 368 -25.08 17.80 13.00
C MET A 368 -25.77 17.84 14.36
N PRO A 369 -25.07 18.24 15.43
CA PRO A 369 -25.69 18.50 16.72
C PRO A 369 -26.59 19.74 16.64
N HIS A 370 -27.76 19.65 17.28
CA HIS A 370 -28.70 20.74 17.43
C HIS A 370 -29.34 20.66 18.82
N ASP A 371 -29.30 21.76 19.58
CA ASP A 371 -29.81 21.82 20.96
C ASP A 371 -29.33 20.68 21.88
N GLY A 372 -28.07 20.26 21.71
CA GLY A 372 -27.44 19.20 22.50
C GLY A 372 -27.84 17.77 22.11
N GLN A 373 -28.49 17.58 20.96
CA GLN A 373 -28.87 16.29 20.40
C GLN A 373 -28.19 16.06 19.05
N LEU A 374 -27.75 14.83 18.80
CA LEU A 374 -27.29 14.40 17.48
C LEU A 374 -28.49 14.23 16.54
N LEU A 375 -28.55 15.04 15.49
CA LEU A 375 -29.57 14.97 14.44
C LEU A 375 -28.92 14.64 13.10
N TRP A 376 -29.70 14.00 12.23
CA TRP A 376 -29.30 13.65 10.87
C TRP A 376 -30.09 14.48 9.88
N TRP A 377 -29.39 15.02 8.88
CA TRP A 377 -29.91 15.99 7.94
C TRP A 377 -29.76 15.49 6.51
N SER A 378 -30.77 15.75 5.69
CA SER A 378 -30.71 15.62 4.24
C SER A 378 -31.50 16.76 3.62
N PRO A 379 -30.89 17.90 3.25
CA PRO A 379 -31.65 19.07 2.83
C PRO A 379 -32.56 18.82 1.62
N MET A 380 -33.76 19.41 1.62
CA MET A 380 -34.69 19.39 0.48
C MET A 380 -34.10 20.10 -0.74
N ARG A 381 -33.25 21.11 -0.51
CA ARG A 381 -32.39 21.75 -1.52
C ARG A 381 -30.93 21.53 -1.15
N ARG A 382 -30.27 20.60 -1.84
CA ARG A 382 -28.88 20.21 -1.59
C ARG A 382 -27.93 21.12 -2.35
N GLY A 383 -26.96 21.72 -1.64
CA GLY A 383 -25.87 22.46 -2.26
C GLY A 383 -24.82 21.51 -2.84
N VAL A 384 -24.50 21.66 -4.13
CA VAL A 384 -23.49 20.84 -4.80
C VAL A 384 -22.61 21.65 -5.75
N LEU A 385 -21.40 21.15 -6.00
CA LEU A 385 -20.45 21.70 -6.96
C LEU A 385 -19.90 20.59 -7.86
N LEU A 386 -20.04 20.78 -9.17
CA LEU A 386 -19.30 20.02 -10.18
C LEU A 386 -17.99 20.74 -10.49
N ALA A 387 -16.94 20.00 -10.82
CA ALA A 387 -15.65 20.59 -11.16
C ALA A 387 -15.75 21.62 -12.29
N SER A 388 -16.52 21.29 -13.34
CA SER A 388 -16.79 22.18 -14.47
C SER A 388 -17.58 23.46 -14.13
N ASP A 389 -18.26 23.50 -12.99
CA ASP A 389 -19.04 24.65 -12.55
C ASP A 389 -18.24 25.63 -11.69
N LEU A 390 -17.00 25.29 -11.29
CA LEU A 390 -16.16 26.13 -10.44
C LEU A 390 -15.88 27.50 -11.11
N ARG A 391 -16.30 28.56 -10.42
CA ARG A 391 -16.11 29.95 -10.89
C ARG A 391 -14.89 30.58 -10.26
N VAL A 392 -13.80 30.60 -11.02
CA VAL A 392 -12.55 31.26 -10.60
C VAL A 392 -12.48 32.68 -11.15
N SER A 393 -12.65 33.68 -10.27
CA SER A 393 -12.42 35.08 -10.65
C SER A 393 -10.94 35.36 -10.95
N ARG A 394 -10.65 36.39 -11.75
CA ARG A 394 -9.26 36.79 -12.06
C ARG A 394 -8.44 37.12 -10.81
N SER A 395 -9.06 37.71 -9.79
CA SER A 395 -8.40 38.00 -8.51
C SER A 395 -8.10 36.71 -7.74
N LEU A 396 -9.03 35.74 -7.73
CA LEU A 396 -8.83 34.45 -7.08
C LEU A 396 -7.70 33.64 -7.75
N ALA A 397 -7.65 33.60 -9.08
CA ALA A 397 -6.56 32.96 -9.82
C ALA A 397 -5.18 33.57 -9.51
N ARG A 398 -5.12 34.89 -9.27
CA ARG A 398 -3.89 35.55 -8.79
C ARG A 398 -3.59 35.22 -7.33
N SER A 399 -4.63 35.09 -6.50
CA SER A 399 -4.56 34.70 -5.09
C SER A 399 -3.91 33.34 -4.90
N ARG A 400 -4.35 32.35 -5.68
CA ARG A 400 -3.84 30.96 -5.67
C ARG A 400 -2.32 30.85 -5.72
N ARG A 401 -1.64 31.76 -6.43
CA ARG A 401 -0.17 31.75 -6.60
C ARG A 401 0.61 32.14 -5.35
N ARG A 402 -0.06 32.64 -4.31
CA ARG A 402 0.57 33.03 -3.04
C ARG A 402 0.58 31.91 -2.00
N TYR A 403 -0.10 30.81 -2.30
CA TYR A 403 -0.32 29.75 -1.35
C TYR A 403 0.08 28.40 -1.93
N GLU A 404 0.59 27.56 -1.06
CA GLU A 404 0.74 26.13 -1.30
C GLU A 404 -0.54 25.42 -0.88
N VAL A 405 -0.91 24.39 -1.63
CA VAL A 405 -2.06 23.52 -1.31
C VAL A 405 -1.49 22.16 -1.01
N THR A 406 -1.80 21.64 0.17
CA THR A 406 -1.42 20.30 0.61
C THR A 406 -2.67 19.49 0.92
N ILE A 407 -2.50 18.18 1.05
CA ILE A 407 -3.57 17.22 1.26
C ILE A 407 -3.15 16.35 2.44
N ASP A 408 -4.05 16.19 3.41
CA ASP A 408 -3.89 15.31 4.57
C ASP A 408 -2.62 15.57 5.40
N GLU A 409 -2.03 16.77 5.32
CA GLU A 409 -0.83 17.07 6.13
C GLU A 409 -1.16 17.52 7.56
N SER A 410 -2.38 18.02 7.80
CA SER A 410 -2.75 18.64 9.08
C SER A 410 -4.25 18.57 9.36
N PHE A 411 -4.88 17.40 9.18
CA PHE A 411 -6.32 17.22 9.35
C PHE A 411 -6.82 17.69 10.72
N GLU A 412 -6.14 17.32 11.80
CA GLU A 412 -6.51 17.72 13.17
C GLU A 412 -6.49 19.25 13.34
N GLU A 413 -5.49 19.94 12.79
CA GLU A 413 -5.44 21.42 12.83
C GLU A 413 -6.57 22.05 12.01
N VAL A 414 -6.93 21.46 10.86
CA VAL A 414 -8.01 21.93 10.00
C VAL A 414 -9.37 21.81 10.70
N ILE A 415 -9.68 20.65 11.30
CA ILE A 415 -10.94 20.46 12.01
C ILE A 415 -11.00 21.30 13.29
N ASP A 416 -9.88 21.48 14.00
CA ASP A 416 -9.80 22.37 15.17
C ASP A 416 -10.07 23.83 14.81
N ALA A 417 -9.47 24.32 13.72
CA ALA A 417 -9.75 25.66 13.22
C ALA A 417 -11.20 25.78 12.73
N CYS A 418 -11.78 24.69 12.23
CA CYS A 418 -13.20 24.67 11.86
C CYS A 418 -14.12 24.71 13.09
N ALA A 419 -13.71 24.08 14.20
CA ALA A 419 -14.45 23.94 15.44
C ALA A 419 -14.35 25.14 16.38
N ASP A 420 -13.62 26.20 16.02
CA ASP A 420 -13.46 27.40 16.84
C ASP A 420 -14.85 27.96 17.28
N PRO A 421 -15.16 27.96 18.59
CA PRO A 421 -16.47 28.35 19.11
C PRO A 421 -16.75 29.86 18.95
N SER A 422 -15.73 30.67 18.62
CA SER A 422 -15.90 32.09 18.32
C SER A 422 -16.47 32.35 16.92
N ARG A 423 -16.48 31.33 16.05
CA ARG A 423 -17.02 31.43 14.69
C ARG A 423 -18.54 31.53 14.71
N THR A 424 -19.07 32.43 13.89
CA THR A 424 -20.51 32.52 13.64
C THR A 424 -21.02 31.19 13.07
N GLY A 425 -21.96 30.55 13.76
CA GLY A 425 -22.53 29.27 13.33
C GLY A 425 -21.67 28.05 13.70
N ALA A 426 -20.78 28.17 14.70
CA ALA A 426 -20.03 27.03 15.24
C ALA A 426 -21.00 25.93 15.72
N TRP A 427 -20.78 24.72 15.21
CA TRP A 427 -21.60 23.53 15.50
C TRP A 427 -20.76 22.29 15.80
N ILE A 428 -19.48 22.28 15.43
CA ILE A 428 -18.59 21.14 15.62
C ILE A 428 -18.24 21.05 17.10
N ASP A 429 -18.85 20.11 17.81
CA ASP A 429 -18.51 19.78 19.19
C ASP A 429 -17.38 18.74 19.25
N SER A 430 -16.99 18.35 20.47
CA SER A 430 -15.92 17.36 20.66
C SER A 430 -16.27 15.99 20.07
N ALA A 431 -17.54 15.59 20.09
CA ALA A 431 -17.96 14.29 19.56
C ALA A 431 -17.85 14.25 18.04
N ILE A 432 -18.27 15.31 17.34
CA ILE A 432 -18.04 15.46 15.90
C ILE A 432 -16.55 15.50 15.61
N ARG A 433 -15.75 16.29 16.35
CA ARG A 433 -14.31 16.33 16.14
C ARG A 433 -13.69 14.92 16.22
N GLU A 434 -13.93 14.21 17.32
CA GLU A 434 -13.39 12.87 17.56
C GLU A 434 -13.79 11.88 16.46
N ALA A 435 -15.06 11.91 16.04
CA ALA A 435 -15.57 11.01 15.01
C ALA A 435 -14.87 11.22 13.65
N TYR A 436 -14.67 12.47 13.22
CA TYR A 436 -14.06 12.75 11.92
C TYR A 436 -12.54 12.58 11.95
N VAL A 437 -11.87 12.82 13.10
CA VAL A 437 -10.47 12.44 13.29
C VAL A 437 -10.31 10.92 13.20
N ARG A 438 -11.25 10.14 13.76
CA ARG A 438 -11.25 8.68 13.58
C ARG A 438 -11.48 8.29 12.11
N MET A 439 -12.42 8.94 11.42
CA MET A 439 -12.64 8.70 9.98
C MET A 439 -11.40 9.03 9.14
N HIS A 440 -10.64 10.06 9.53
CA HIS A 440 -9.38 10.41 8.88
C HIS A 440 -8.35 9.29 9.05
N ARG A 441 -8.08 8.87 10.29
CA ARG A 441 -7.16 7.75 10.58
C ARG A 441 -7.53 6.44 9.86
N LEU A 442 -8.81 6.23 9.57
CA LEU A 442 -9.33 5.05 8.86
C LEU A 442 -9.31 5.17 7.33
N GLY A 443 -8.86 6.30 6.77
CA GLY A 443 -8.77 6.47 5.32
C GLY A 443 -9.99 7.06 4.63
N TRP A 444 -10.97 7.59 5.38
CA TRP A 444 -12.25 8.05 4.82
C TRP A 444 -12.47 9.56 4.83
N ALA A 445 -11.88 10.29 5.78
CA ALA A 445 -11.99 11.74 5.87
C ALA A 445 -10.68 12.43 5.51
N HIS A 446 -10.72 13.38 4.59
CA HIS A 446 -9.53 14.05 4.08
C HIS A 446 -9.61 15.55 4.27
N SER A 447 -8.45 16.19 4.37
CA SER A 447 -8.30 17.64 4.44
C SER A 447 -7.52 18.19 3.25
N ILE A 448 -7.86 19.42 2.90
CA ILE A 448 -7.11 20.24 1.92
C ILE A 448 -6.66 21.49 2.65
N GLU A 449 -5.36 21.65 2.83
CA GLU A 449 -4.79 22.80 3.51
C GLU A 449 -4.38 23.88 2.51
N THR A 450 -4.38 25.13 2.97
CA THR A 450 -3.79 26.26 2.27
C THR A 450 -2.73 26.88 3.16
N ARG A 451 -1.47 26.78 2.74
CA ARG A 451 -0.31 27.27 3.48
C ARG A 451 0.24 28.56 2.89
N ASP A 452 0.71 29.47 3.74
CA ASP A 452 1.39 30.69 3.31
C ASP A 452 2.85 30.42 2.87
N ALA A 453 3.57 31.46 2.45
CA ALA A 453 4.95 31.33 1.98
C ALA A 453 5.95 30.90 3.07
N ASP A 454 5.55 30.96 4.35
CA ASP A 454 6.34 30.48 5.48
C ASP A 454 5.93 29.05 5.90
N GLY A 455 5.04 28.40 5.15
CA GLY A 455 4.52 27.05 5.41
C GLY A 455 3.40 27.00 6.47
N ARG A 456 2.91 28.13 6.96
CA ARG A 456 1.87 28.16 8.01
C ARG A 456 0.51 27.86 7.43
N LEU A 457 -0.28 27.04 8.13
CA LEU A 457 -1.68 26.80 7.82
C LEU A 457 -2.48 28.11 7.98
N VAL A 458 -3.07 28.61 6.90
CA VAL A 458 -3.82 29.88 6.88
C VAL A 458 -5.25 29.74 6.35
N GLY A 459 -5.65 28.52 6.02
CA GLY A 459 -7.00 28.14 5.67
C GLY A 459 -7.04 26.68 5.24
N GLY A 460 -8.25 26.14 5.09
CA GLY A 460 -8.42 24.75 4.70
C GLY A 460 -9.88 24.33 4.73
N LEU A 461 -10.11 23.10 4.31
CA LEU A 461 -11.39 22.42 4.41
C LEU A 461 -11.16 20.94 4.70
N TYR A 462 -12.19 20.27 5.23
CA TYR A 462 -12.17 18.82 5.37
C TYR A 462 -13.50 18.21 4.94
N GLY A 463 -13.51 16.93 4.65
CA GLY A 463 -14.70 16.19 4.22
C GLY A 463 -14.47 14.70 4.09
N LEU A 464 -15.51 13.95 3.75
CA LEU A 464 -15.39 12.52 3.45
C LEU A 464 -15.24 12.27 1.96
N SER A 465 -14.33 11.37 1.60
CA SER A 465 -14.23 10.83 0.25
C SER A 465 -14.89 9.45 0.18
N ILE A 466 -15.97 9.34 -0.59
CA ILE A 466 -16.76 8.12 -0.74
C ILE A 466 -16.94 7.86 -2.23
N GLY A 467 -16.11 6.95 -2.76
CA GLY A 467 -15.92 6.80 -4.19
C GLY A 467 -15.63 8.16 -4.86
N ARG A 468 -16.47 8.57 -5.80
CA ARG A 468 -16.36 9.86 -6.51
C ARG A 468 -17.20 11.00 -5.89
N LEU A 469 -17.80 10.78 -4.72
CA LEU A 469 -18.43 11.83 -3.91
C LEU A 469 -17.42 12.36 -2.89
N PHE A 470 -17.24 13.68 -2.84
CA PHE A 470 -16.61 14.34 -1.71
C PHE A 470 -17.64 15.15 -0.92
N ALA A 471 -17.96 14.71 0.29
CA ALA A 471 -18.86 15.42 1.19
C ALA A 471 -18.06 16.40 2.05
N GLY A 472 -18.03 17.68 1.65
CA GLY A 472 -17.25 18.71 2.32
C GLY A 472 -17.98 19.22 3.56
N GLU A 473 -17.38 19.10 4.74
CA GLU A 473 -18.06 19.37 6.02
C GLU A 473 -17.98 20.83 6.45
N SER A 474 -16.76 21.37 6.46
CA SER A 474 -16.50 22.72 6.89
C SER A 474 -15.21 23.23 6.28
N MET A 475 -15.07 24.56 6.31
CA MET A 475 -13.87 25.24 5.86
C MET A 475 -13.60 26.46 6.73
N PHE A 476 -12.33 26.84 6.85
CA PHE A 476 -11.90 28.03 7.58
C PHE A 476 -10.86 28.81 6.79
N HIS A 477 -10.66 30.07 7.18
CA HIS A 477 -9.55 30.88 6.68
C HIS A 477 -9.13 31.91 7.72
N TRP A 478 -7.83 32.17 7.77
CA TRP A 478 -7.22 33.29 8.50
C TRP A 478 -6.54 34.28 7.55
N ALA A 479 -6.25 33.88 6.31
CA ALA A 479 -5.77 34.75 5.24
C ALA A 479 -6.80 34.95 4.12
N THR A 480 -6.67 36.07 3.40
CA THR A 480 -7.58 36.41 2.30
C THR A 480 -7.57 35.33 1.21
N ASP A 481 -8.77 34.87 0.85
CA ASP A 481 -9.04 33.82 -0.14
C ASP A 481 -8.52 32.41 0.20
N ALA A 482 -7.95 32.16 1.38
CA ALA A 482 -7.33 30.87 1.68
C ALA A 482 -8.31 29.69 1.56
N SER A 483 -9.51 29.78 2.14
CA SER A 483 -10.53 28.72 2.00
C SER A 483 -11.01 28.50 0.55
N LYS A 484 -11.02 29.55 -0.28
CA LYS A 484 -11.37 29.43 -1.71
C LYS A 484 -10.27 28.71 -2.48
N VAL A 485 -9.02 28.92 -2.09
CA VAL A 485 -7.86 28.22 -2.66
C VAL A 485 -7.88 26.74 -2.25
N ALA A 486 -8.23 26.42 -1.00
CA ALA A 486 -8.49 25.04 -0.59
C ALA A 486 -9.60 24.40 -1.44
N LEU A 487 -10.72 25.09 -1.68
CA LEU A 487 -11.78 24.60 -2.55
C LEU A 487 -11.32 24.37 -4.00
N MET A 488 -10.45 25.24 -4.54
CA MET A 488 -9.85 25.02 -5.86
C MET A 488 -9.02 23.73 -5.88
N GLY A 489 -8.20 23.50 -4.85
CA GLY A 489 -7.43 22.26 -4.70
C GLY A 489 -8.33 21.03 -4.60
N LEU A 490 -9.42 21.11 -3.82
CA LEU A 490 -10.41 20.05 -3.75
C LEU A 490 -11.00 19.72 -5.12
N VAL A 491 -11.38 20.72 -5.90
CA VAL A 491 -11.93 20.53 -7.26
C VAL A 491 -10.91 19.87 -8.19
N GLU A 492 -9.63 20.24 -8.09
CA GLU A 492 -8.55 19.61 -8.85
C GLU A 492 -8.40 18.12 -8.49
N VAL A 493 -8.55 17.77 -7.21
CA VAL A 493 -8.49 16.38 -6.72
C VAL A 493 -9.70 15.55 -7.16
N VAL A 494 -10.91 16.07 -6.95
CA VAL A 494 -12.16 15.36 -7.25
C VAL A 494 -12.31 15.11 -8.75
N GLY A 495 -11.91 16.09 -9.56
CA GLY A 495 -11.96 16.01 -11.02
C GLY A 495 -13.38 16.02 -11.61
N ASP A 496 -13.47 15.91 -12.93
CA ASP A 496 -14.74 16.05 -13.67
C ASP A 496 -15.72 14.88 -13.46
N GLU A 497 -15.23 13.75 -12.98
CA GLU A 497 -16.03 12.55 -12.72
C GLU A 497 -16.67 12.54 -11.32
N GLY A 498 -16.33 13.51 -10.48
CA GLY A 498 -16.80 13.57 -9.10
C GLY A 498 -17.79 14.69 -8.80
N LEU A 499 -18.40 14.58 -7.62
CA LEU A 499 -19.35 15.56 -7.09
C LEU A 499 -18.86 16.03 -5.72
N ILE A 500 -18.85 17.35 -5.51
CA ILE A 500 -18.64 17.93 -4.19
C ILE A 500 -20.01 18.28 -3.59
N ASP A 501 -20.37 17.62 -2.49
CA ASP A 501 -21.52 17.97 -1.67
C ASP A 501 -21.12 19.04 -0.64
N THR A 502 -21.87 20.14 -0.62
CA THR A 502 -21.66 21.24 0.34
C THR A 502 -22.85 21.40 1.29
N GLN A 503 -23.72 20.38 1.36
CA GLN A 503 -24.95 20.29 2.13
C GLN A 503 -25.98 21.39 1.79
N TRP A 504 -25.67 22.64 2.11
CA TRP A 504 -26.47 23.82 1.77
C TRP A 504 -25.70 24.77 0.86
N ARG A 505 -26.45 25.47 0.01
CA ARG A 505 -25.91 26.58 -0.78
C ARG A 505 -25.97 27.86 0.06
N THR A 506 -24.81 28.49 0.29
CA THR A 506 -24.71 29.84 0.85
C THR A 506 -24.42 30.87 -0.25
N ASP A 507 -24.62 32.17 0.01
CA ASP A 507 -24.24 33.22 -0.95
C ASP A 507 -22.75 33.20 -1.30
N HIS A 508 -21.92 32.90 -0.31
CA HIS A 508 -20.49 32.74 -0.50
C HIS A 508 -20.18 31.60 -1.47
N LEU A 509 -20.70 30.40 -1.21
CA LEU A 509 -20.49 29.22 -2.03
C LEU A 509 -21.10 29.35 -3.43
N GLY A 510 -22.26 29.98 -3.55
CA GLY A 510 -22.88 30.25 -4.85
C GLY A 510 -22.05 31.17 -5.74
N SER A 511 -21.25 32.07 -5.16
CA SER A 511 -20.31 32.89 -5.94
C SER A 511 -19.17 32.07 -6.58
N LEU A 512 -18.87 30.89 -6.02
CA LEU A 512 -17.85 29.96 -6.46
C LEU A 512 -18.38 28.88 -7.40
N GLY A 513 -19.68 28.85 -7.69
CA GLY A 513 -20.30 27.90 -8.62
C GLY A 513 -21.21 26.86 -7.99
N VAL A 514 -21.35 26.83 -6.66
CA VAL A 514 -22.29 25.90 -5.98
C VAL A 514 -23.72 26.19 -6.41
N THR A 515 -24.44 25.14 -6.82
CA THR A 515 -25.85 25.18 -7.22
C THR A 515 -26.72 24.38 -6.25
N GLU A 516 -28.04 24.59 -6.29
CA GLU A 516 -29.00 23.80 -5.51
C GLU A 516 -29.64 22.72 -6.39
N TRP A 517 -29.62 21.47 -5.93
CA TRP A 517 -30.39 20.36 -6.49
C TRP A 517 -31.53 19.98 -5.54
N SER A 518 -32.61 19.40 -6.06
CA SER A 518 -33.60 18.78 -5.16
C SER A 518 -32.98 17.54 -4.50
N ARG A 519 -33.46 17.18 -3.30
CA ARG A 519 -33.01 15.97 -2.59
C ARG A 519 -33.08 14.74 -3.51
N GLU A 520 -34.17 14.56 -4.23
CA GLU A 520 -34.37 13.40 -5.12
C GLU A 520 -33.33 13.35 -6.23
N ARG A 521 -33.02 14.51 -6.85
CA ARG A 521 -31.98 14.59 -7.86
C ARG A 521 -30.61 14.26 -7.28
N TYR A 522 -30.29 14.78 -6.09
CA TYR A 522 -29.03 14.51 -5.42
C TYR A 522 -28.85 13.03 -5.11
N LEU A 523 -29.85 12.39 -4.50
CA LEU A 523 -29.81 10.97 -4.15
C LEU A 523 -29.63 10.08 -5.38
N LEU A 524 -30.31 10.39 -6.49
CA LEU A 524 -30.14 9.68 -7.76
C LEU A 524 -28.73 9.86 -8.34
N ALA A 525 -28.12 11.03 -8.16
CA ALA A 525 -26.81 11.33 -8.70
C ALA A 525 -25.66 10.70 -7.90
N ILE A 526 -25.77 10.62 -6.57
CA ILE A 526 -24.70 10.04 -5.74
C ILE A 526 -24.68 8.52 -5.75
N ALA A 527 -25.81 7.86 -5.99
CA ALA A 527 -25.91 6.40 -5.97
C ALA A 527 -24.81 5.66 -6.79
N PRO A 528 -24.51 6.05 -8.05
CA PRO A 528 -23.40 5.45 -8.78
C PRO A 528 -22.01 5.97 -8.37
N LEU A 529 -21.91 7.14 -7.73
CA LEU A 529 -20.63 7.75 -7.37
C LEU A 529 -20.01 7.10 -6.13
N VAL A 530 -20.83 6.72 -5.16
CA VAL A 530 -20.36 6.21 -3.87
C VAL A 530 -19.74 4.81 -3.95
N ASP A 531 -19.97 4.10 -5.05
CA ASP A 531 -19.39 2.78 -5.36
C ASP A 531 -18.28 2.86 -6.43
N ALA A 532 -18.00 4.05 -6.97
CA ALA A 532 -16.93 4.25 -7.94
C ALA A 532 -15.56 4.29 -7.25
N GLU A 533 -14.48 4.05 -8.01
CA GLU A 533 -13.13 4.21 -7.49
C GLU A 533 -12.87 5.67 -7.09
N PRO A 534 -12.30 5.93 -5.90
CA PRO A 534 -11.97 7.29 -5.49
C PRO A 534 -10.80 7.86 -6.30
N PRO A 535 -10.61 9.19 -6.29
CA PRO A 535 -9.40 9.82 -6.81
C PRO A 535 -8.12 9.15 -6.29
N ALA A 536 -7.13 8.97 -7.17
CA ALA A 536 -5.87 8.25 -6.87
C ALA A 536 -5.05 8.82 -5.70
N VAL A 537 -5.28 10.08 -5.32
CA VAL A 537 -4.62 10.71 -4.16
C VAL A 537 -5.21 10.25 -2.82
N TRP A 538 -6.38 9.62 -2.84
CA TRP A 538 -7.09 9.07 -1.68
C TRP A 538 -7.28 7.54 -1.79
N GLN A 539 -6.58 6.92 -2.73
CA GLN A 539 -6.41 5.47 -2.85
C GLN A 539 -5.17 5.07 -2.07
#